data_AF-A0A6A6Y346-F1
#
_entry.id   AF-A0A6A6Y346-F1
#
_cell.length_a   1.000
_cell.length_b   1.000
_cell.length_c   1.000
_cell.angle_alpha   90.00
_cell.angle_beta   90.00
_cell.angle_gamma   90.00
#
_symmetry.space_group_name_H-M   'P 1'
#
loop_
_entity.id
_entity.type
_entity.pdbx_description
1 polymer ?
#
loop_
_entity_poly.entity_id
_entity_poly.type
_entity_poly.pdbx_seq_one_letter_code
_entity_poly.pdbx_strand_id
1 'polypeptide(L)' 'LKVLNIYVQDAPRSGRPTVQTLRKIAKIEKLITKSRAGRELNTYQLTEEVGILATTAWRILRRHLNMRKTKPI' A
#
# COMPACT_ATOMS: atom_id res chain seq x y z
N LEU A 1 24.24 -29.71 20.67
CA LEU A 1 23.02 -29.31 19.95
C LEU A 1 23.42 -28.55 18.69
N LYS A 2 23.33 -29.18 17.51
CA LYS A 2 23.52 -28.49 16.22
C LYS A 2 22.23 -27.75 15.89
N VAL A 3 22.23 -26.43 16.05
CA VAL A 3 21.10 -25.60 15.62
C VAL A 3 20.98 -25.71 14.10
N LEU A 4 19.84 -26.17 13.61
CA LEU A 4 19.55 -26.24 12.17
C LEU A 4 19.54 -24.81 11.61
N ASN A 5 20.34 -24.53 10.57
CA ASN A 5 20.44 -23.21 9.90
C ASN A 5 19.09 -22.60 9.49
N ILE A 6 18.06 -23.43 9.35
CA ILE A 6 16.70 -23.06 8.99
C ILE A 6 16.07 -22.12 10.04
N TYR A 7 16.43 -22.24 11.32
CA TYR A 7 15.95 -21.36 12.39
C TYR A 7 16.59 -19.96 12.40
N VAL A 8 17.68 -19.77 11.63
CA VAL A 8 18.38 -18.48 11.51
C VAL A 8 17.82 -17.64 10.37
N GLN A 9 17.11 -18.26 9.42
CA GLN A 9 16.52 -17.54 8.29
C GLN A 9 15.25 -16.81 8.73
N ASP A 10 15.21 -15.51 8.50
CA ASP A 10 14.08 -14.64 8.79
C ASP A 10 12.95 -14.89 7.76
N ALA A 11 12.30 -16.06 7.87
CA ALA A 11 11.16 -16.41 7.06
C ALA A 11 9.95 -15.56 7.48
N PRO A 12 9.11 -15.11 6.54
CA PRO A 12 7.91 -14.34 6.87
C PRO A 12 7.00 -15.18 7.77
N ARG A 13 6.88 -14.77 9.04
CA ARG A 13 6.01 -15.42 10.02
C ARG A 13 4.57 -15.39 9.51
N SER A 14 3.92 -16.55 9.50
CA SER A 14 2.50 -16.67 9.15
C SER A 14 1.67 -15.73 10.04
N GLY A 15 0.73 -15.01 9.43
CA GLY A 15 -0.19 -14.09 10.15
C GLY A 15 0.24 -12.62 10.22
N ARG A 16 1.47 -12.25 9.87
CA ARG A 16 1.82 -10.81 9.77
C ARG A 16 1.26 -10.22 8.47
N PRO A 17 0.45 -9.15 8.53
CA PRO A 17 -0.04 -8.49 7.32
C PRO A 17 1.13 -8.06 6.44
N THR A 18 1.11 -8.46 5.16
CA THR A 18 2.15 -8.11 4.20
C THR A 18 2.27 -6.60 4.09
N VAL A 19 3.47 -6.08 4.37
CA VAL A 19 3.83 -4.70 4.02
C VAL A 19 3.72 -4.58 2.51
N GLN A 20 3.01 -3.55 2.03
CA GLN A 20 2.83 -3.37 0.60
C GLN A 20 4.18 -3.05 -0.03
N THR A 21 4.46 -3.67 -1.17
CA THR A 21 5.74 -3.49 -1.85
C THR A 21 5.91 -2.03 -2.27
N LEU A 22 7.15 -1.53 -2.25
CA LEU A 22 7.48 -0.17 -2.69
C LEU A 22 6.96 0.12 -4.11
N ARG A 23 6.96 -0.91 -4.97
CA ARG A 23 6.41 -0.84 -6.33
C ARG A 23 4.91 -0.48 -6.35
N LYS A 24 4.11 -1.05 -5.45
CA LYS A 24 2.67 -0.74 -5.36
C LYS A 24 2.44 0.68 -4.85
N ILE A 25 3.25 1.12 -3.87
CA ILE A 25 3.20 2.48 -3.34
C ILE A 25 3.51 3.50 -4.44
N ALA A 26 4.61 3.31 -5.18
CA ALA A 26 5.00 4.18 -6.29
C ALA A 26 3.95 4.21 -7.42
N LYS A 27 3.27 3.08 -7.69
CA LYS A 27 2.18 3.05 -8.69
C LYS A 27 1.01 3.94 -8.28
N ILE A 28 0.60 3.89 -7.00
CA ILE A 28 -0.48 4.74 -6.46
C ILE A 28 -0.08 6.21 -6.52
N GLU A 29 1.14 6.53 -6.10
CA GLU A 29 1.66 7.89 -6.14
C GLU A 29 1.63 8.45 -7.57
N LYS A 30 2.11 7.66 -8.54
CA LYS A 30 2.08 8.04 -9.96
C LYS A 30 0.67 8.27 -10.47
N LEU A 31 -0.31 7.43 -10.11
CA LEU A 31 -1.70 7.60 -10.56
C LEU A 31 -2.32 8.90 -10.06
N ILE A 32 -2.05 9.27 -8.82
CA ILE A 32 -2.61 10.48 -8.19
C ILE A 32 -1.92 11.75 -8.68
N THR A 33 -0.61 11.70 -8.89
CA THR A 33 0.20 12.87 -9.26
C THR A 33 0.18 13.17 -10.75
N LYS A 34 -0.11 12.19 -11.61
CA LYS A 34 -0.01 12.33 -13.08
C LYS A 34 -1.01 13.34 -13.68
N SER A 35 -2.17 13.54 -13.08
CA SER A 35 -3.18 14.45 -13.64
C SER A 35 -4.11 15.02 -12.57
N ARG A 36 -4.82 16.11 -12.91
CA ARG A 36 -5.89 16.67 -12.06
C ARG A 36 -6.97 15.63 -11.77
N ALA A 37 -7.38 14.88 -12.79
CA ALA A 37 -8.33 13.76 -12.65
C ALA A 37 -7.82 12.69 -11.68
N GLY A 38 -6.50 12.45 -11.62
CA GLY A 38 -5.87 11.55 -10.66
C GLY A 38 -6.11 11.94 -9.19
N ARG A 39 -6.28 13.24 -8.90
CA ARG A 39 -6.60 13.75 -7.56
C ARG A 39 -8.07 13.57 -7.18
N GLU A 40 -8.92 13.37 -8.17
CA GLU A 40 -10.36 13.16 -8.03
C GLU A 40 -10.73 11.66 -8.03
N LEU A 41 -9.76 10.77 -8.31
CA LEU A 41 -9.97 9.33 -8.27
C LEU A 41 -10.39 8.87 -6.88
N ASN A 42 -11.48 8.11 -6.82
CA ASN A 42 -11.88 7.44 -5.61
C ASN A 42 -10.93 6.25 -5.33
N THR A 43 -10.78 5.91 -4.06
CA THR A 43 -10.03 4.73 -3.62
C THR A 43 -10.44 3.43 -4.30
N TYR A 44 -11.71 3.26 -4.71
CA TYR A 44 -12.14 2.10 -5.50
C TYR A 44 -11.47 2.01 -6.87
N GLN A 45 -11.34 3.13 -7.57
CA GLN A 45 -10.69 3.18 -8.88
C GLN A 45 -9.18 2.92 -8.75
N LEU A 46 -8.55 3.47 -7.70
CA LEU A 46 -7.16 3.16 -7.36
C LEU A 46 -6.94 1.68 -7.04
N THR A 47 -7.93 1.01 -6.44
CA THR A 47 -7.83 -0.40 -6.05
C THR A 47 -7.90 -1.35 -7.22
N GLU A 48 -8.74 -1.08 -8.21
CA GLU A 48 -8.82 -1.87 -9.45
C GLU A 48 -7.51 -1.79 -10.24
N GLU A 49 -6.97 -0.59 -10.39
CA GLU A 49 -5.71 -0.33 -11.10
C GLU A 49 -4.49 -1.02 -10.46
N VAL A 50 -4.44 -1.10 -9.14
CA VAL A 50 -3.23 -1.54 -8.39
C VAL A 50 -3.39 -2.95 -7.80
N GLY A 51 -4.60 -3.50 -7.75
CA GLY A 51 -4.88 -4.81 -7.18
C GLY A 51 -4.62 -4.85 -5.67
N ILE A 52 -5.23 -3.92 -4.93
CA ILE A 52 -5.16 -3.84 -3.47
C ILE A 52 -6.54 -3.57 -2.87
N LEU A 53 -6.73 -3.84 -1.58
CA LEU A 53 -7.97 -3.49 -0.89
C LEU A 53 -8.09 -1.97 -0.69
N ALA A 54 -9.30 -1.42 -0.70
CA ALA A 54 -9.58 0.00 -0.49
C ALA A 54 -9.06 0.52 0.86
N THR A 55 -9.19 -0.31 1.91
CA THR A 55 -8.64 0.00 3.24
C THR A 55 -7.11 0.12 3.20
N THR A 56 -6.44 -0.73 2.40
CA THR A 56 -5.00 -0.69 2.18
C THR A 56 -4.59 0.56 1.39
N ALA A 57 -5.34 0.91 0.34
CA ALA A 57 -5.09 2.13 -0.44
C ALA A 57 -5.14 3.38 0.46
N TRP A 58 -6.17 3.49 1.31
CA TRP A 58 -6.27 4.56 2.31
C TRP A 58 -5.09 4.60 3.28
N ARG A 59 -4.64 3.43 3.75
CA ARG A 59 -3.50 3.35 4.66
C ARG A 59 -2.20 3.80 4.00
N ILE A 60 -2.02 3.48 2.71
CA ILE A 60 -0.88 3.94 1.92
C ILE A 60 -0.94 5.45 1.73
N LEU A 61 -2.07 5.99 1.30
CA LEU A 61 -2.27 7.43 1.09
C LEU A 61 -1.96 8.24 2.34
N ARG A 62 -2.43 7.76 3.49
CA ARG A 62 -2.20 8.43 4.78
C ARG A 62 -0.74 8.35 5.22
N ARG A 63 -0.11 7.17 5.15
CA ARG A 63 1.22 6.92 5.75
C ARG A 63 2.39 7.28 4.85
N HIS A 64 2.26 7.09 3.54
CA HIS A 64 3.36 7.27 2.59
C HIS A 64 3.23 8.57 1.79
N LEU A 65 2.01 9.05 1.55
CA LEU A 65 1.76 10.26 0.75
C LEU A 65 1.25 11.44 1.59
N ASN A 66 1.14 11.28 2.92
CA ASN A 66 0.65 12.30 3.86
C ASN A 66 -0.72 12.90 3.49
N MET A 67 -1.52 12.19 2.68
CA MET A 67 -2.84 12.65 2.27
C MET A 67 -3.87 12.36 3.38
N ARG A 68 -4.47 13.42 3.91
CA ARG A 68 -5.54 13.33 4.92
C ARG A 68 -6.90 13.25 4.24
N LYS A 69 -7.87 12.64 4.92
CA LYS A 69 -9.27 12.73 4.49
C LYS A 69 -9.67 14.20 4.53
N THR A 70 -10.05 14.76 3.39
CA THR A 70 -10.73 16.05 3.34
C THR A 70 -12.18 15.84 3.76
N LYS A 71 -12.72 16.74 4.59
CA LYS A 71 -14.17 16.77 4.84
C LYS A 71 -14.85 17.08 3.50
N PRO A 72 -15.97 16.41 3.17
CA PRO A 72 -16.80 16.90 2.07
C PRO A 72 -17.20 18.34 2.38
N ILE A 73 -17.06 19.23 1.39
CA ILE A 73 -17.58 20.59 1.42
C ILE A 73 -19.09 20.51 1.23
#